data_AF-R0H570-F1
#
_entry.id   AF-R0H570-F1
#
_cell.length_a   1.000
_cell.length_b   1.000
_cell.length_c   1.000
_cell.angle_alpha   90.00
_cell.angle_beta   90.00
_cell.angle_gamma   90.00
#
_symmetry.space_group_name_H-M   'P 1'
#
loop_
_entity.id
_entity.type
_entity.pdbx_description
1 polymer ?
#
loop_
_entity_poly.entity_id
_entity_poly.type
_entity_poly.pdbx_seq_one_letter_code
_entity_poly.pdbx_strand_id
1 'polypeptide(L)'
;MLVRLTVEHQNYSFDYSFQPYSEDWFVSDVGLKMSKVMKSTQIVALDCEMVLCEDGTEGLVRVGVVDSDLKVILDKFVKPDKPVVDYRTYITGVTAEDIKNTTLSVADIQETLQPFLSEGTILVGHSLNRDLQVLKIDHPKVIDTALVFKYSNERKLRRPSLNNLCKSILGYEVRKDYVPHDCVDDAAAAMKLVLAVIEKRVDTTIKPSKEMLEVEKARLFLHKIPHNVTSEELDQLLSGKFTLDVKPAKTQRGYYCAFVVFNSSEEADQAFENVDGIQMTDSVGLPQKQVTFKRSSGSRASLYVRKMVQDE
;
A
#
# COMPACT_ATOMS: atom_id res chain seq x y z
N MET A 1 0.50 -14.58 -18.02
CA MET A 1 1.29 -13.35 -18.20
C MET A 1 1.29 -12.50 -16.92
N LEU A 2 0.13 -12.03 -16.44
CA LEU A 2 0.06 -11.12 -15.29
C LEU A 2 0.60 -11.69 -13.96
N VAL A 3 0.33 -12.97 -13.67
CA VAL A 3 0.93 -13.65 -12.51
C VAL A 3 2.46 -13.61 -12.59
N ARG A 4 3.02 -13.84 -13.78
CA ARG A 4 4.47 -13.78 -14.01
C ARG A 4 5.02 -12.37 -13.78
N LEU A 5 4.34 -11.32 -14.27
CA LEU A 5 4.75 -9.93 -14.01
C LEU A 5 4.76 -9.60 -12.51
N THR A 6 3.81 -10.14 -11.75
CA THR A 6 3.76 -9.99 -10.29
C THR A 6 4.95 -10.67 -9.62
N VAL A 7 5.19 -11.95 -9.94
CA VAL A 7 6.23 -12.77 -9.30
C VAL A 7 7.65 -12.37 -9.71
N GLU A 8 7.86 -11.90 -10.95
CA GLU A 8 9.17 -11.45 -11.44
C GLU A 8 9.51 -10.02 -10.98
N HIS A 9 8.58 -9.30 -10.35
CA HIS A 9 8.84 -7.96 -9.83
C HIS A 9 9.88 -8.02 -8.70
N GLN A 10 10.87 -7.11 -8.72
CA GLN A 10 12.02 -7.11 -7.80
C GLN A 10 11.65 -7.11 -6.29
N ASN A 11 10.50 -6.53 -5.95
CA ASN A 11 10.03 -6.46 -4.56
C ASN A 11 9.17 -7.67 -4.15
N TYR A 12 8.75 -8.54 -5.06
CA TYR A 12 7.82 -9.64 -4.78
C TYR A 12 8.34 -10.54 -3.65
N SER A 13 9.62 -10.94 -3.72
CA SER A 13 10.24 -11.81 -2.71
C SER A 13 10.28 -11.19 -1.31
N PHE A 14 10.27 -9.86 -1.20
CA PHE A 14 10.20 -9.17 0.07
C PHE A 14 8.74 -9.01 0.53
N ASP A 15 7.84 -8.61 -0.37
CA ASP A 15 6.45 -8.30 -0.02
C ASP A 15 5.63 -9.56 0.31
N TYR A 16 5.89 -10.67 -0.39
CA TYR A 16 5.18 -11.96 -0.26
C TYR A 16 5.99 -13.00 0.52
N SER A 17 6.96 -12.56 1.33
CA SER A 17 7.65 -13.44 2.28
C SER A 17 6.93 -13.43 3.62
N PHE A 18 6.03 -14.38 3.81
CA PHE A 18 5.18 -14.49 5.01
C PHE A 18 5.79 -15.31 6.15
N GLN A 19 6.93 -15.97 5.93
CA GLN A 19 7.57 -16.84 6.92
C GLN A 19 8.22 -16.06 8.07
N PRO A 20 8.30 -16.64 9.27
CA PRO A 20 7.80 -17.97 9.65
C PRO A 20 6.27 -18.00 9.82
N TYR A 21 5.65 -19.12 9.44
CA TYR A 21 4.21 -19.31 9.65
C TYR A 21 3.91 -19.71 11.10
N SER A 22 2.86 -19.12 11.67
CA SER A 22 2.17 -19.67 12.84
C SER A 22 1.21 -20.80 12.43
N GLU A 23 0.68 -21.56 13.39
CA GLU A 23 -0.17 -22.74 13.13
C GLU A 23 -1.50 -22.40 12.42
N ASP A 24 -1.93 -21.14 12.48
CA ASP A 24 -3.17 -20.61 11.92
C ASP A 24 -3.03 -20.08 10.47
N TRP A 25 -1.90 -20.34 9.82
CA TRP A 25 -1.71 -20.03 8.41
C TRP A 25 -2.28 -21.11 7.49
N PHE A 26 -3.07 -20.69 6.51
CA PHE A 26 -3.42 -21.52 5.38
C PHE A 26 -2.37 -21.36 4.28
N VAL A 27 -1.54 -22.38 4.07
CA VAL A 27 -0.58 -22.43 2.96
C VAL A 27 -1.16 -23.29 1.84
N SER A 28 -1.42 -22.68 0.69
CA SER A 28 -2.05 -23.33 -0.45
C SER A 28 -1.16 -24.43 -1.04
N ASP A 29 -1.74 -25.60 -1.26
CA ASP A 29 -1.07 -26.78 -1.82
C ASP A 29 -1.11 -26.83 -3.36
N VAL A 30 -1.54 -25.75 -4.03
CA VAL A 30 -1.71 -25.70 -5.50
C VAL A 30 -0.44 -26.07 -6.26
N GLY A 31 0.75 -25.80 -5.70
CA GLY A 31 2.04 -26.17 -6.28
C GLY A 31 2.30 -27.67 -6.36
N LEU A 32 1.53 -28.48 -5.61
CA LEU A 32 1.61 -29.94 -5.56
C LEU A 32 0.50 -30.62 -6.37
N LYS A 33 -0.42 -29.86 -6.98
CA LYS A 33 -1.58 -30.38 -7.70
C LYS A 33 -1.25 -30.74 -9.15
N MET A 34 -2.17 -31.47 -9.80
CA MET A 34 -2.05 -31.85 -11.21
C MET A 34 -1.92 -30.65 -12.14
N SER A 35 -1.30 -30.85 -13.30
CA SER A 35 -1.01 -29.80 -14.29
C SER A 35 -2.24 -29.00 -14.76
N LYS A 36 -3.44 -29.61 -14.79
CA LYS A 36 -4.69 -28.92 -15.16
C LYS A 36 -5.07 -27.83 -14.14
N VAL A 37 -4.94 -28.13 -12.85
CA VAL A 37 -5.24 -27.20 -11.74
C VAL A 37 -4.22 -26.06 -11.73
N MET A 38 -2.94 -26.39 -11.90
CA MET A 38 -1.89 -25.37 -12.03
C MET A 38 -2.14 -24.42 -13.21
N LYS A 39 -2.68 -24.94 -14.32
CA LYS A 39 -3.05 -24.18 -15.53
C LYS A 39 -4.42 -23.49 -15.47
N SER A 40 -5.14 -23.57 -14.35
CA SER A 40 -6.41 -22.85 -14.19
C SER A 40 -6.21 -21.34 -14.40
N THR A 41 -7.18 -20.73 -15.09
CA THR A 41 -7.21 -19.31 -15.44
C THR A 41 -8.37 -18.58 -14.77
N GLN A 42 -9.11 -19.27 -13.88
CA GLN A 42 -10.14 -18.63 -13.07
C GLN A 42 -9.50 -17.56 -12.18
N ILE A 43 -10.16 -16.41 -12.06
CA ILE A 43 -9.68 -15.28 -11.29
C ILE A 43 -10.79 -14.78 -10.35
N VAL A 44 -10.41 -14.41 -9.13
CA VAL A 44 -11.27 -13.67 -8.20
C VAL A 44 -10.45 -12.53 -7.61
N ALA A 45 -11.06 -11.37 -7.42
CA ALA A 45 -10.40 -10.25 -6.77
C ALA A 45 -10.79 -10.17 -5.30
N LEU A 46 -9.82 -9.83 -4.47
CA LEU A 46 -9.95 -9.76 -3.02
C LEU A 46 -9.33 -8.46 -2.51
N ASP A 47 -9.98 -7.87 -1.53
CA ASP A 47 -9.50 -6.72 -0.77
C ASP A 47 -10.07 -6.80 0.66
N CYS A 48 -9.36 -6.22 1.62
CA CYS A 48 -9.69 -6.27 3.03
C CYS A 48 -9.61 -4.88 3.67
N GLU A 49 -10.51 -4.62 4.61
CA GLU A 49 -10.38 -3.50 5.54
C GLU A 49 -9.70 -3.98 6.83
N MET A 50 -8.70 -3.22 7.30
CA MET A 50 -7.94 -3.57 8.50
C MET A 50 -7.84 -2.43 9.52
N VAL A 51 -7.84 -2.82 10.79
CA VAL A 51 -7.74 -1.94 11.96
C VAL A 51 -6.39 -2.12 12.66
N LEU A 52 -6.00 -1.16 13.50
CA LEU A 52 -4.82 -1.28 14.35
C LEU A 52 -5.18 -1.97 15.67
N CYS A 53 -4.43 -3.02 16.01
CA CYS A 53 -4.57 -3.76 17.26
C CYS A 53 -3.60 -3.26 18.36
N GLU A 54 -3.88 -3.62 19.61
CA GLU A 54 -3.08 -3.21 20.80
C GLU A 54 -1.59 -3.56 20.71
N ASP A 55 -1.26 -4.66 20.04
CA ASP A 55 0.13 -5.10 19.85
C ASP A 55 0.84 -4.43 18.66
N GLY A 56 0.19 -3.45 18.03
CA GLY A 56 0.70 -2.73 16.87
C GLY A 56 0.54 -3.46 15.54
N THR A 57 -0.08 -4.66 15.53
CA THR A 57 -0.39 -5.39 14.28
C THR A 57 -1.70 -4.93 13.66
N GLU A 58 -1.95 -5.32 12.41
CA GLU A 58 -3.21 -5.08 11.72
C GLU A 58 -4.17 -6.27 11.91
N GLY A 59 -5.45 -5.98 12.17
CA GLY A 59 -6.51 -7.00 12.31
C GLY A 59 -7.57 -6.85 11.22
N LEU A 60 -8.07 -7.97 10.71
CA LEU A 60 -9.09 -7.99 9.66
C LEU A 60 -10.47 -7.62 10.24
N VAL A 61 -11.17 -6.67 9.62
CA VAL A 61 -12.54 -6.30 10.02
C VAL A 61 -13.58 -6.45 8.93
N ARG A 62 -13.20 -6.42 7.65
CA ARG A 62 -14.11 -6.69 6.53
C ARG A 62 -13.32 -7.27 5.36
N VAL A 63 -13.90 -8.22 4.64
CA VAL A 63 -13.32 -8.82 3.43
C VAL A 63 -14.33 -8.76 2.30
N GLY A 64 -13.88 -8.29 1.13
CA GLY A 64 -14.63 -8.23 -0.11
C GLY A 64 -14.00 -9.14 -1.15
N VAL A 65 -14.80 -9.98 -1.81
CA VAL A 65 -14.37 -10.84 -2.91
C VAL A 65 -15.36 -10.74 -4.05
N VAL A 66 -14.85 -10.52 -5.27
CA VAL A 66 -15.65 -10.45 -6.49
C VAL A 66 -15.12 -11.41 -7.55
N ASP A 67 -16.02 -11.94 -8.37
CA ASP A 67 -15.65 -12.76 -9.52
C ASP A 67 -15.24 -11.90 -10.74
N SER A 68 -14.91 -12.56 -11.85
CA SER A 68 -14.57 -11.89 -13.12
C SER A 68 -15.75 -11.17 -13.78
N ASP A 69 -16.99 -11.50 -13.42
CA ASP A 69 -18.20 -10.77 -13.86
C ASP A 69 -18.49 -9.55 -12.95
N LEU A 70 -17.61 -9.28 -11.98
CA LEU A 70 -17.76 -8.25 -10.95
C LEU A 70 -18.93 -8.51 -9.99
N LYS A 71 -19.39 -9.76 -9.88
CA LYS A 71 -20.39 -10.15 -8.88
C LYS A 71 -19.70 -10.39 -7.55
N VAL A 72 -20.33 -9.91 -6.49
CA VAL A 72 -19.87 -10.12 -5.12
C VAL A 72 -20.06 -11.57 -4.72
N ILE A 73 -18.95 -12.26 -4.43
CA ILE A 73 -18.93 -13.64 -3.91
C ILE A 73 -18.91 -13.63 -2.39
N LEU A 74 -18.18 -12.68 -1.79
CA LEU A 74 -18.04 -12.53 -0.35
C LEU A 74 -18.03 -11.04 0.00
N ASP A 75 -18.86 -10.65 0.97
CA ASP A 75 -18.78 -9.36 1.66
C ASP A 75 -19.16 -9.63 3.11
N LYS A 76 -18.16 -9.68 3.98
CA LYS A 76 -18.35 -10.08 5.37
C LYS A 76 -17.51 -9.22 6.29
N PHE A 77 -18.13 -8.75 7.36
CA PHE A 77 -17.40 -8.33 8.54
C PHE A 77 -16.75 -9.54 9.22
N VAL A 78 -15.57 -9.32 9.79
CA VAL A 78 -14.78 -10.32 10.50
C VAL A 78 -14.45 -9.76 11.88
N LYS A 79 -14.46 -10.63 12.89
CA LYS A 79 -14.01 -10.30 14.23
C LYS A 79 -12.49 -10.40 14.29
N PRO A 80 -11.78 -9.31 14.59
CA PRO A 80 -10.33 -9.35 14.78
C PRO A 80 -9.94 -10.35 15.88
N ASP A 81 -8.80 -11.02 15.70
CA ASP A 81 -8.25 -11.98 16.66
C ASP A 81 -7.67 -11.30 17.92
N LYS A 82 -7.47 -9.98 17.86
CA LYS A 82 -6.87 -9.17 18.92
C LYS A 82 -7.71 -7.93 19.24
N PRO A 83 -7.57 -7.36 20.45
CA PRO A 83 -8.20 -6.10 20.80
C PRO A 83 -7.79 -4.95 19.87
N VAL A 84 -8.76 -4.17 19.43
CA VAL A 84 -8.59 -3.05 18.50
C VAL A 84 -8.35 -1.75 19.29
N VAL A 85 -7.32 -0.99 18.91
CA VAL A 85 -7.05 0.35 19.47
C VAL A 85 -7.49 1.49 18.57
N ASP A 86 -7.45 1.28 17.25
CA ASP A 86 -7.87 2.27 16.28
C ASP A 86 -8.54 1.58 15.08
N TYR A 87 -9.83 1.83 14.93
CA TYR A 87 -10.66 1.31 13.83
C TYR A 87 -10.31 1.95 12.49
N ARG A 88 -9.59 3.08 12.50
CA ARG A 88 -9.26 3.85 11.31
C ARG A 88 -10.50 4.13 10.47
N THR A 89 -11.65 4.42 11.10
CA THR A 89 -12.96 4.53 10.43
C THR A 89 -12.96 5.54 9.27
N TYR A 90 -12.12 6.58 9.35
CA TYR A 90 -11.93 7.54 8.27
C TYR A 90 -11.29 6.93 7.00
N ILE A 91 -10.60 5.79 7.14
CA ILE A 91 -10.05 4.97 6.06
C ILE A 91 -10.97 3.79 5.78
N THR A 92 -11.32 2.99 6.79
CA THR A 92 -11.98 1.70 6.58
C THR A 92 -13.49 1.78 6.39
N GLY A 93 -14.10 2.90 6.80
CA GLY A 93 -15.55 3.04 6.90
C GLY A 93 -16.18 2.20 8.02
N VAL A 94 -15.37 1.41 8.76
CA VAL A 94 -15.85 0.48 9.79
C VAL A 94 -15.80 1.10 11.16
N THR A 95 -16.89 0.94 11.91
CA THR A 95 -17.02 1.35 13.32
C THR A 95 -16.99 0.14 14.26
N ALA A 96 -16.81 0.41 15.56
CA ALA A 96 -16.92 -0.62 16.58
C ALA A 96 -18.30 -1.30 16.62
N GLU A 97 -19.37 -0.57 16.27
CA GLU A 97 -20.72 -1.13 16.29
C GLU A 97 -20.94 -2.12 15.12
N ASP A 98 -20.33 -1.86 13.95
CA ASP A 98 -20.44 -2.73 12.78
C ASP A 98 -19.89 -4.14 13.04
N ILE A 99 -18.84 -4.26 13.86
CA ILE A 99 -18.22 -5.57 14.17
C ILE A 99 -18.66 -6.17 15.51
N LYS A 100 -19.48 -5.46 16.30
CA LYS A 100 -19.83 -5.85 17.67
C LYS A 100 -20.49 -7.22 17.78
N ASN A 101 -21.36 -7.54 16.81
CA ASN A 101 -22.10 -8.81 16.76
C ASN A 101 -21.51 -9.78 15.72
N THR A 102 -20.37 -9.44 15.13
CA THR A 102 -19.72 -10.29 14.13
C THR A 102 -19.09 -11.51 14.79
N THR A 103 -19.42 -12.68 14.26
CA THR A 103 -18.93 -13.97 14.77
C THR A 103 -17.89 -14.62 13.86
N LEU A 104 -17.81 -14.20 12.59
CA LEU A 104 -16.86 -14.78 11.63
C LEU A 104 -15.43 -14.42 12.03
N SER A 105 -14.57 -15.43 12.02
CA SER A 105 -13.15 -15.34 12.27
C SER A 105 -12.36 -15.39 10.95
N VAL A 106 -11.05 -15.12 11.03
CA VAL A 106 -10.15 -15.30 9.88
C VAL A 106 -10.19 -16.75 9.38
N ALA A 107 -10.29 -17.73 10.27
CA ALA A 107 -10.37 -19.15 9.90
C ALA A 107 -11.63 -19.46 9.07
N ASP A 108 -12.79 -18.88 9.42
CA ASP A 108 -14.02 -19.07 8.64
C ASP A 108 -13.88 -18.50 7.21
N ILE A 109 -13.15 -17.39 7.06
CA ILE A 109 -12.83 -16.82 5.75
C ILE A 109 -11.86 -17.72 4.98
N GLN A 110 -10.82 -18.25 5.63
CA GLN A 110 -9.90 -19.21 5.02
C GLN A 110 -10.64 -20.46 4.52
N GLU A 111 -11.53 -21.05 5.33
CA GLU A 111 -12.36 -22.19 4.95
C GLU A 111 -13.27 -21.87 3.76
N THR A 112 -13.82 -20.66 3.71
CA THR A 112 -14.65 -20.19 2.59
C THR A 112 -13.84 -20.06 1.30
N LEU A 113 -12.60 -19.58 1.37
CA LEU A 113 -11.74 -19.36 0.20
C LEU A 113 -10.99 -20.62 -0.25
N GLN A 114 -10.73 -21.56 0.66
CA GLN A 114 -9.91 -22.75 0.42
C GLN A 114 -10.31 -23.53 -0.85
N PRO A 115 -11.60 -23.83 -1.12
CA PRO A 115 -11.98 -24.57 -2.31
C PRO A 115 -11.52 -23.89 -3.61
N PHE A 116 -11.68 -22.57 -3.70
CA PHE A 116 -11.25 -21.79 -4.87
C PHE A 116 -9.73 -21.84 -5.05
N LEU A 117 -8.99 -21.69 -3.95
CA LEU A 117 -7.52 -21.67 -3.96
C LEU A 117 -6.94 -23.05 -4.31
N SER A 118 -7.52 -24.13 -3.78
CA SER A 118 -7.12 -25.50 -4.09
C SER A 118 -7.42 -25.90 -5.54
N GLU A 119 -8.42 -25.28 -6.18
CA GLU A 119 -8.69 -25.42 -7.62
C GLU A 119 -7.79 -24.54 -8.50
N GLY A 120 -6.83 -23.84 -7.89
CA GLY A 120 -5.83 -23.04 -8.58
C GLY A 120 -6.37 -21.75 -9.16
N THR A 121 -7.44 -21.21 -8.58
CA THR A 121 -7.93 -19.85 -8.84
C THR A 121 -6.82 -18.85 -8.57
N ILE A 122 -6.68 -17.85 -9.43
CA ILE A 122 -5.70 -16.77 -9.28
C ILE A 122 -6.35 -15.64 -8.47
N LEU A 123 -5.69 -15.20 -7.40
CA LEU A 123 -6.13 -14.04 -6.63
C LEU A 123 -5.67 -12.74 -7.29
N VAL A 124 -6.57 -11.77 -7.40
CA VAL A 124 -6.31 -10.42 -7.92
C VAL A 124 -6.48 -9.42 -6.78
N GLY A 125 -5.61 -8.41 -6.70
CA GLY A 125 -5.77 -7.32 -5.72
C GLY A 125 -4.80 -6.16 -5.96
N HIS A 126 -4.72 -5.23 -5.01
CA HIS A 126 -3.83 -4.08 -5.07
C HIS A 126 -2.99 -3.96 -3.79
N SER A 127 -1.68 -4.20 -3.88
CA SER A 127 -0.84 -4.48 -2.70
C SER A 127 -1.35 -5.70 -1.90
N LEU A 128 -1.75 -6.73 -2.66
CA LEU A 128 -2.50 -7.90 -2.18
C LEU A 128 -1.77 -8.68 -1.07
N ASN A 129 -0.45 -8.51 -0.95
CA ASN A 129 0.30 -9.11 0.15
C ASN A 129 -0.17 -8.65 1.54
N ARG A 130 -0.74 -7.44 1.66
CA ARG A 130 -1.30 -6.94 2.93
C ARG A 130 -2.57 -7.69 3.31
N ASP A 131 -3.45 -7.93 2.36
CA ASP A 131 -4.68 -8.70 2.55
C ASP A 131 -4.36 -10.15 2.91
N LEU A 132 -3.43 -10.77 2.17
CA LEU A 132 -2.99 -12.13 2.43
C LEU A 132 -2.33 -12.30 3.81
N GLN A 133 -1.57 -11.30 4.25
CA GLN A 133 -0.96 -11.28 5.59
C GLN A 133 -2.01 -11.31 6.69
N VAL A 134 -3.06 -10.48 6.59
CA VAL A 134 -4.10 -10.41 7.63
C VAL A 134 -5.07 -11.59 7.56
N LEU A 135 -5.28 -12.14 6.37
CA LEU A 135 -6.00 -13.40 6.16
C LEU A 135 -5.19 -14.63 6.56
N LYS A 136 -3.88 -14.48 6.80
CA LYS A 136 -2.92 -15.57 7.06
C LYS A 136 -3.00 -16.65 5.96
N ILE A 137 -3.07 -16.21 4.71
CA ILE A 137 -3.13 -17.06 3.51
C ILE A 137 -1.84 -16.89 2.72
N ASP A 138 -1.15 -17.99 2.43
CA ASP A 138 -0.06 -18.00 1.45
C ASP A 138 -0.52 -18.78 0.20
N HIS A 139 -0.69 -18.05 -0.90
CA HIS A 139 -1.13 -18.61 -2.17
C HIS A 139 -0.25 -18.11 -3.32
N PRO A 140 0.35 -18.99 -4.14
CA PRO A 140 1.39 -18.57 -5.09
C PRO A 140 0.85 -17.95 -6.38
N LYS A 141 -0.44 -18.13 -6.71
CA LYS A 141 -1.01 -17.59 -7.96
C LYS A 141 -1.71 -16.26 -7.69
N VAL A 142 -0.93 -15.19 -7.69
CA VAL A 142 -1.40 -13.83 -7.42
C VAL A 142 -1.17 -12.90 -8.60
N ILE A 143 -2.08 -11.95 -8.80
CA ILE A 143 -1.93 -10.78 -9.65
C ILE A 143 -2.07 -9.56 -8.74
N ASP A 144 -0.94 -8.91 -8.46
CA ASP A 144 -0.92 -7.66 -7.70
C ASP A 144 -0.84 -6.48 -8.67
N THR A 145 -1.94 -5.73 -8.78
CA THR A 145 -1.99 -4.55 -9.65
C THR A 145 -0.98 -3.47 -9.26
N ALA A 146 -0.54 -3.40 -7.99
CA ALA A 146 0.51 -2.48 -7.57
C ALA A 146 1.91 -2.89 -8.07
N LEU A 147 2.11 -4.18 -8.41
CA LEU A 147 3.37 -4.71 -8.96
C LEU A 147 3.33 -4.83 -10.49
N VAL A 148 2.15 -5.08 -11.05
CA VAL A 148 1.94 -5.20 -12.50
C VAL A 148 2.08 -3.85 -13.20
N PHE A 149 1.50 -2.79 -12.63
CA PHE A 149 1.47 -1.47 -13.26
C PHE A 149 2.63 -0.60 -12.78
N LYS A 150 3.27 0.12 -13.71
CA LYS A 150 4.37 1.06 -13.42
C LYS A 150 4.19 2.40 -14.10
N TYR A 151 4.79 3.46 -13.55
CA TYR A 151 4.89 4.72 -14.26
C TYR A 151 5.95 4.66 -15.36
N SER A 152 5.72 5.32 -16.48
CA SER A 152 6.65 5.39 -17.62
C SER A 152 7.99 6.06 -17.29
N ASN A 153 8.06 6.85 -16.21
CA ASN A 153 9.31 7.43 -15.72
C ASN A 153 9.97 6.45 -14.75
N GLU A 154 10.72 5.49 -15.30
CA GLU A 154 11.27 4.31 -14.61
C GLU A 154 12.15 4.62 -13.37
N ARG A 155 12.59 5.88 -13.21
CA ARG A 155 13.37 6.32 -12.03
C ARG A 155 12.55 6.40 -10.74
N LYS A 156 11.22 6.42 -10.83
CA LYS A 156 10.34 6.43 -9.66
C LYS A 156 9.92 4.99 -9.31
N LEU A 157 10.56 4.42 -8.30
CA LEU A 157 10.21 3.12 -7.66
C LEU A 157 8.82 3.11 -6.97
N ARG A 158 7.99 4.13 -7.19
CA ARG A 158 6.71 4.26 -6.50
C ARG A 158 5.64 3.48 -7.26
N ARG A 159 5.01 2.53 -6.57
CA ARG A 159 3.82 1.85 -7.04
C ARG A 159 2.68 2.85 -7.24
N PRO A 160 1.98 2.83 -8.37
CA PRO A 160 0.74 3.59 -8.53
C PRO A 160 -0.28 3.19 -7.46
N SER A 161 -1.08 4.14 -6.95
CA SER A 161 -2.24 3.80 -6.12
C SER A 161 -3.37 3.25 -6.98
N LEU A 162 -4.27 2.48 -6.38
CA LEU A 162 -5.48 1.98 -7.05
C LEU A 162 -6.28 3.11 -7.70
N ASN A 163 -6.49 4.23 -6.98
CA ASN A 163 -7.23 5.38 -7.52
C ASN A 163 -6.57 6.00 -8.76
N ASN A 164 -5.23 6.12 -8.75
CA ASN A 164 -4.49 6.65 -9.91
C ASN A 164 -4.55 5.69 -11.11
N LEU A 165 -4.49 4.37 -10.85
CA LEU A 165 -4.67 3.37 -11.91
C LEU A 165 -6.06 3.46 -12.52
N CYS A 166 -7.12 3.50 -11.71
CA CYS A 166 -8.49 3.65 -12.19
C CYS A 166 -8.68 4.93 -12.99
N LYS A 167 -8.19 6.07 -12.48
CA LYS A 167 -8.28 7.36 -13.18
C LYS A 167 -7.56 7.31 -14.53
N SER A 168 -6.36 6.73 -14.58
CA SER A 168 -5.55 6.66 -15.79
C SER A 168 -6.05 5.64 -16.83
N ILE A 169 -6.57 4.50 -16.40
CA ILE A 169 -6.87 3.35 -17.29
C ILE A 169 -8.37 3.21 -17.53
N LEU A 170 -9.18 3.40 -16.49
CA LEU A 170 -10.62 3.21 -16.53
C LEU A 170 -11.39 4.53 -16.71
N GLY A 171 -10.73 5.67 -16.52
CA GLY A 171 -11.32 7.00 -16.70
C GLY A 171 -12.23 7.44 -15.55
N TYR A 172 -12.14 6.79 -14.39
CA TYR A 172 -12.89 7.16 -13.19
C TYR A 172 -12.05 6.97 -11.93
N GLU A 173 -12.38 7.72 -10.88
CA GLU A 173 -11.77 7.56 -9.55
C GLU A 173 -12.55 6.52 -8.76
N VAL A 174 -11.87 5.51 -8.19
CA VAL A 174 -12.52 4.49 -7.35
C VAL A 174 -13.12 5.13 -6.10
N ARG A 175 -12.50 6.20 -5.60
CA ARG A 175 -13.01 7.00 -4.48
C ARG A 175 -12.54 8.45 -4.56
N LYS A 176 -13.37 9.35 -4.04
CA LYS A 176 -13.02 10.77 -3.84
C LYS A 176 -12.19 10.93 -2.57
N ASP A 177 -11.49 12.05 -2.46
CA ASP A 177 -10.77 12.39 -1.24
C ASP A 177 -11.71 12.41 -0.02
N TYR A 178 -11.20 11.94 1.11
CA TYR A 178 -11.90 11.84 2.40
C TYR A 178 -13.12 10.91 2.43
N VAL A 179 -13.38 10.15 1.35
CA VAL A 179 -14.35 9.07 1.35
C VAL A 179 -13.66 7.80 1.86
N PRO A 180 -14.23 7.11 2.87
CA PRO A 180 -13.69 5.85 3.33
C PRO A 180 -13.65 4.81 2.21
N HIS A 181 -12.75 3.85 2.34
CA HIS A 181 -12.61 2.71 1.46
C HIS A 181 -13.81 1.75 1.62
N ASP A 182 -14.06 1.00 0.55
CA ASP A 182 -14.96 -0.14 0.55
C ASP A 182 -14.25 -1.28 -0.18
N CYS A 183 -13.96 -2.35 0.56
CA CYS A 183 -13.23 -3.49 0.03
C CYS A 183 -13.90 -4.18 -1.19
N VAL A 184 -15.22 -4.09 -1.34
CA VAL A 184 -15.90 -4.66 -2.52
C VAL A 184 -15.65 -3.79 -3.74
N ASP A 185 -15.78 -2.48 -3.61
CA ASP A 185 -15.47 -1.52 -4.68
C ASP A 185 -13.99 -1.58 -5.09
N ASP A 186 -13.09 -1.76 -4.11
CA ASP A 186 -11.66 -1.88 -4.31
C ASP A 186 -11.27 -3.18 -5.01
N ALA A 187 -11.81 -4.31 -4.57
CA ALA A 187 -11.65 -5.59 -5.26
C ALA A 187 -12.20 -5.52 -6.70
N ALA A 188 -13.37 -4.91 -6.90
CA ALA A 188 -13.94 -4.71 -8.23
C ALA A 188 -13.08 -3.79 -9.11
N ALA A 189 -12.50 -2.74 -8.55
CA ALA A 189 -11.57 -1.86 -9.25
C ALA A 189 -10.30 -2.59 -9.68
N ALA A 190 -9.70 -3.39 -8.80
CA ALA A 190 -8.55 -4.23 -9.13
C ALA A 190 -8.88 -5.24 -10.23
N MET A 191 -10.04 -5.90 -10.15
CA MET A 191 -10.53 -6.80 -11.20
C MET A 191 -10.67 -6.08 -12.54
N LYS A 192 -11.33 -4.91 -12.58
CA LYS A 192 -11.51 -4.12 -13.81
C LYS A 192 -10.17 -3.75 -14.46
N LEU A 193 -9.14 -3.42 -13.66
CA LEU A 193 -7.79 -3.15 -14.18
C LEU A 193 -7.18 -4.39 -14.84
N VAL A 194 -7.31 -5.56 -14.22
CA VAL A 194 -6.83 -6.83 -14.77
C VAL A 194 -7.58 -7.19 -16.06
N LEU A 195 -8.91 -7.06 -16.08
CA LEU A 195 -9.73 -7.29 -17.28
C LEU A 195 -9.38 -6.30 -18.40
N ALA A 196 -9.07 -5.03 -18.09
CA ALA A 196 -8.60 -4.07 -19.10
C ALA A 196 -7.30 -4.53 -19.78
N VAL A 197 -6.38 -5.18 -19.07
CA VAL A 197 -5.17 -5.74 -19.67
C VAL A 197 -5.48 -7.01 -20.47
N ILE A 198 -6.31 -7.91 -19.95
CA ILE A 198 -6.60 -9.21 -20.59
C ILE A 198 -7.47 -9.05 -21.83
N GLU A 199 -8.55 -8.27 -21.74
CA GLU A 199 -9.58 -8.16 -22.78
C GLU A 199 -9.29 -7.02 -23.75
N LYS A 200 -8.90 -5.84 -23.22
CA LYS A 200 -8.69 -4.62 -24.00
C LYS A 200 -7.23 -4.37 -24.35
N ARG A 201 -6.31 -5.22 -23.87
CA ARG A 201 -4.85 -5.14 -24.13
C ARG A 201 -4.25 -3.78 -23.74
N VAL A 202 -4.73 -3.19 -22.66
CA VAL A 202 -4.13 -1.97 -22.09
C VAL A 202 -2.70 -2.24 -21.65
N ASP A 203 -1.78 -1.31 -21.92
CA ASP A 203 -0.40 -1.35 -21.45
C ASP A 203 -0.33 -1.22 -19.93
N THR A 204 0.56 -1.96 -19.28
CA THR A 204 0.77 -1.86 -17.84
C THR A 204 1.69 -0.69 -17.46
N THR A 205 2.20 0.05 -18.44
CA THR A 205 2.96 1.29 -18.25
C THR A 205 2.03 2.50 -18.39
N ILE A 206 1.84 3.25 -17.31
CA ILE A 206 1.01 4.46 -17.29
C ILE A 206 1.85 5.73 -17.23
N LYS A 207 1.35 6.82 -17.84
CA LYS A 207 1.98 8.13 -17.71
C LYS A 207 1.44 8.82 -16.46
N PRO A 208 2.29 9.38 -15.58
CA PRO A 208 1.80 10.24 -14.50
C PRO A 208 0.98 11.40 -15.07
N SER A 209 -0.18 11.70 -14.47
CA SER A 209 -0.93 12.90 -14.85
C SER A 209 -0.19 14.16 -14.39
N LYS A 210 -0.47 15.31 -15.03
CA LYS A 210 0.09 16.60 -14.59
C LYS A 210 -0.27 16.90 -13.14
N GLU A 211 -1.54 16.72 -12.78
CA GLU A 211 -2.04 16.89 -11.41
C GLU A 211 -1.25 16.05 -10.39
N MET A 212 -0.97 14.78 -10.70
CA MET A 212 -0.16 13.93 -9.84
C MET A 212 1.28 14.43 -9.70
N LEU A 213 1.88 14.93 -10.78
CA LEU A 213 3.23 15.49 -10.73
C LEU A 213 3.28 16.76 -9.89
N GLU A 214 2.28 17.63 -9.99
CA GLU A 214 2.16 18.85 -9.17
C GLU A 214 1.97 18.53 -7.68
N VAL A 215 1.13 17.54 -7.35
CA VAL A 215 0.99 17.05 -5.97
C VAL A 215 2.31 16.50 -5.43
N GLU A 216 3.10 15.82 -6.25
CA GLU A 216 4.43 15.35 -5.82
C GLU A 216 5.43 16.51 -5.68
N LYS A 217 5.40 17.51 -6.56
CA LYS A 217 6.25 18.71 -6.46
C LYS A 217 6.01 19.48 -5.17
N ALA A 218 4.76 19.51 -4.69
CA ALA A 218 4.40 20.15 -3.41
C ALA A 218 4.81 19.35 -2.16
N ARG A 219 5.67 18.31 -2.29
CA ARG A 219 6.07 17.44 -1.17
C ARG A 219 7.57 17.32 -1.02
N LEU A 220 8.02 17.28 0.23
CA LEU A 220 9.36 16.84 0.61
C LEU A 220 9.29 15.53 1.38
N PHE A 221 10.31 14.69 1.21
CA PHE A 221 10.45 13.44 1.95
C PHE A 221 11.60 13.52 2.94
N LEU A 222 11.25 13.35 4.22
CA LEU A 222 12.21 13.27 5.32
C LEU A 222 12.47 11.81 5.62
N HIS A 223 13.72 11.39 5.56
CA HIS A 223 14.08 9.99 5.82
C HIS A 223 15.35 9.85 6.64
N LYS A 224 15.52 8.62 7.17
CA LYS A 224 16.51 8.29 8.20
C LYS A 224 16.34 9.15 9.46
N ILE A 225 15.08 9.38 9.86
CA ILE A 225 14.78 10.17 11.06
C ILE A 225 14.98 9.29 12.30
N PRO A 226 15.89 9.65 13.23
CA PRO A 226 16.11 8.88 14.44
C PRO A 226 14.86 8.86 15.33
N HIS A 227 14.57 7.73 15.98
CA HIS A 227 13.39 7.55 16.86
C HIS A 227 13.24 8.58 17.98
N ASN A 228 14.36 9.17 18.41
CA ASN A 228 14.35 10.16 19.47
C ASN A 228 13.97 11.57 18.96
N VAL A 229 13.94 11.81 17.65
CA VAL A 229 13.48 13.08 17.08
C VAL A 229 11.96 13.12 17.10
N THR A 230 11.37 14.19 17.63
CA THR A 230 9.91 14.36 17.71
C THR A 230 9.34 15.11 16.51
N SER A 231 8.03 15.03 16.30
CA SER A 231 7.32 15.81 15.26
C SER A 231 7.54 17.31 15.40
N GLU A 232 7.61 17.82 16.63
CA GLU A 232 7.83 19.25 16.92
C GLU A 232 9.25 19.67 16.53
N GLU A 233 10.24 18.79 16.73
CA GLU A 233 11.62 19.04 16.27
C GLU A 233 11.71 19.04 14.73
N LEU A 234 10.88 18.23 14.05
CA LEU A 234 10.77 18.26 12.59
C LEU A 234 10.07 19.51 12.07
N ASP A 235 9.04 19.98 12.78
CA ASP A 235 8.26 21.17 12.43
C ASP A 235 9.15 22.43 12.39
N GLN A 236 10.13 22.50 13.30
CA GLN A 236 11.10 23.59 13.38
C GLN A 236 12.19 23.54 12.32
N LEU A 237 12.33 22.41 11.61
CA LEU A 237 13.43 22.18 10.66
C LEU A 237 13.18 22.83 9.29
N LEU A 238 11.91 23.02 8.93
CA LEU A 238 11.51 23.58 7.63
C LEU A 238 10.76 24.89 7.83
N SER A 239 10.98 25.83 6.91
CA SER A 239 10.21 27.08 6.86
C SER A 239 8.89 26.88 6.13
N GLY A 240 7.87 27.68 6.49
CA GLY A 240 6.60 27.74 5.76
C GLY A 240 5.46 27.02 6.48
N LYS A 241 4.27 27.04 5.88
CA LYS A 241 3.08 26.36 6.40
C LYS A 241 2.91 25.04 5.66
N PHE A 242 2.98 23.94 6.39
CA PHE A 242 2.86 22.60 5.83
C PHE A 242 2.09 21.66 6.76
N THR A 243 1.77 20.47 6.26
CA THR A 243 1.28 19.34 7.06
C THR A 243 2.35 18.25 7.10
N LEU A 244 2.59 17.69 8.28
CA LEU A 244 3.53 16.60 8.49
C LEU A 244 2.79 15.25 8.53
N ASP A 245 3.06 14.38 7.57
CA ASP A 245 2.57 13.00 7.52
C ASP A 245 3.69 12.04 7.96
N VAL A 246 3.73 11.75 9.26
CA VAL A 246 4.75 10.87 9.87
C VAL A 246 4.42 9.41 9.60
N LYS A 247 5.37 8.66 9.04
CA LYS A 247 5.30 7.22 8.85
C LYS A 247 6.16 6.52 9.92
N PRO A 248 5.58 5.65 10.76
CA PRO A 248 6.32 4.97 11.82
C PRO A 248 7.45 4.12 11.25
N ALA A 249 8.49 3.90 12.06
CA ALA A 249 9.59 3.04 11.64
C ALA A 249 9.08 1.60 11.43
N LYS A 250 9.60 0.95 10.39
CA LYS A 250 9.26 -0.45 10.09
C LYS A 250 9.81 -1.44 11.13
N THR A 251 10.79 -1.04 11.94
CA THR A 251 11.42 -1.87 12.97
C THR A 251 11.72 -1.05 14.24
N GLN A 252 11.73 -1.71 15.40
CA GLN A 252 11.98 -1.05 16.70
C GLN A 252 13.34 -0.33 16.80
N ARG A 253 14.34 -0.73 16.00
CA ARG A 253 15.67 -0.08 15.92
C ARG A 253 15.89 0.70 14.62
N GLY A 254 14.86 0.80 13.79
CA GLY A 254 14.93 1.45 12.49
C GLY A 254 14.93 2.98 12.58
N TYR A 255 14.94 3.62 11.42
CA TYR A 255 14.59 5.03 11.34
C TYR A 255 13.12 5.14 10.91
N TYR A 256 12.46 6.21 11.32
CA TYR A 256 11.16 6.56 10.76
C TYR A 256 11.33 7.55 9.59
N CYS A 257 10.25 7.83 8.88
CA CYS A 257 10.23 8.81 7.81
C CYS A 257 8.98 9.67 7.89
N ALA A 258 8.96 10.79 7.18
CA ALA A 258 7.80 11.67 7.12
C ALA A 258 7.70 12.30 5.72
N PHE A 259 6.47 12.60 5.31
CA PHE A 259 6.24 13.51 4.19
C PHE A 259 5.84 14.87 4.74
N VAL A 260 6.41 15.91 4.13
CA VAL A 260 6.04 17.29 4.40
C VAL A 260 5.26 17.77 3.18
N VAL A 261 4.00 18.17 3.40
CA VAL A 261 3.06 18.53 2.35
C VAL A 261 2.79 20.02 2.41
N PHE A 262 3.17 20.73 1.35
CA PHE A 262 2.96 22.17 1.17
C PHE A 262 1.70 22.43 0.34
N ASN A 263 1.25 23.69 0.28
CA ASN A 263 0.08 24.05 -0.54
C ASN A 263 0.42 24.13 -2.03
N SER A 264 1.70 24.27 -2.36
CA SER A 264 2.19 24.45 -3.73
C SER A 264 3.60 23.91 -3.91
N SER A 265 3.99 23.70 -5.17
CA SER A 265 5.36 23.35 -5.57
C SER A 265 6.35 24.43 -5.15
N GLU A 266 5.98 25.70 -5.31
CA GLU A 266 6.86 26.84 -5.01
C GLU A 266 7.18 26.93 -3.51
N GLU A 267 6.19 26.65 -2.65
CA GLU A 267 6.41 26.60 -1.20
C GLU A 267 7.34 25.46 -0.81
N ALA A 268 7.17 24.27 -1.42
CA ALA A 268 8.04 23.12 -1.18
C ALA A 268 9.48 23.37 -1.64
N ASP A 269 9.65 23.96 -2.82
CA ASP A 269 10.96 24.34 -3.35
C ASP A 269 11.63 25.38 -2.47
N GLN A 270 10.90 26.43 -2.06
CA GLN A 270 11.44 27.46 -1.18
C GLN A 270 11.87 26.88 0.17
N ALA A 271 11.08 25.98 0.76
CA ALA A 271 11.43 25.30 2.01
C ALA A 271 12.66 24.40 1.85
N PHE A 272 12.79 23.70 0.71
CA PHE A 272 13.98 22.91 0.40
C PHE A 272 15.21 23.78 0.20
N GLU A 273 15.10 24.92 -0.45
CA GLU A 273 16.23 25.84 -0.64
C GLU A 273 16.68 26.46 0.70
N ASN A 274 15.73 26.84 1.55
CA ASN A 274 16.00 27.47 2.84
C ASN A 274 16.55 26.53 3.91
N VAL A 275 16.36 25.21 3.79
CA VAL A 275 16.90 24.29 4.80
C VAL A 275 18.41 24.17 4.67
N ASP A 276 19.11 24.46 5.76
CA ASP A 276 20.55 24.32 5.86
C ASP A 276 20.95 22.84 5.87
N GLY A 277 21.81 22.44 4.94
CA GLY A 277 22.29 21.07 4.86
C GLY A 277 23.29 20.86 3.74
N ILE A 278 23.95 19.71 3.76
CA ILE A 278 24.89 19.33 2.71
C ILE A 278 24.08 18.83 1.51
N GLN A 279 24.08 19.58 0.42
CA GLN A 279 23.39 19.21 -0.80
C GLN A 279 24.08 18.03 -1.51
N MET A 280 23.26 17.11 -1.99
CA MET A 280 23.68 15.90 -2.68
C MET A 280 22.52 15.35 -3.53
N THR A 281 22.74 14.21 -4.18
CA THR A 281 21.70 13.46 -4.88
C THR A 281 21.50 12.10 -4.21
N ASP A 282 20.28 11.57 -4.25
CA ASP A 282 20.01 10.22 -3.77
C ASP A 282 20.38 9.15 -4.80
N SER A 283 20.17 7.86 -4.45
CA SER A 283 20.52 6.74 -5.33
C SER A 283 19.74 6.70 -6.64
N VAL A 284 18.65 7.46 -6.77
CA VAL A 284 17.85 7.57 -7.99
C VAL A 284 18.00 8.93 -8.68
N GLY A 285 18.91 9.79 -8.20
CA GLY A 285 19.24 11.07 -8.80
C GLY A 285 18.30 12.21 -8.43
N LEU A 286 17.57 12.11 -7.31
CA LEU A 286 16.74 13.21 -6.79
C LEU A 286 17.58 14.15 -5.91
N PRO A 287 17.32 15.48 -5.96
CA PRO A 287 17.94 16.43 -5.05
C PRO A 287 17.62 16.10 -3.58
N GLN A 288 18.66 16.05 -2.74
CA GLN A 288 18.52 15.88 -1.29
C GLN A 288 19.53 16.73 -0.52
N LYS A 289 19.21 17.06 0.73
CA LYS A 289 20.12 17.70 1.68
C LYS A 289 20.24 16.84 2.94
N GLN A 290 21.47 16.58 3.38
CA GLN A 290 21.72 16.03 4.71
C GLN A 290 21.71 17.16 5.73
N VAL A 291 20.70 17.17 6.59
CA VAL A 291 20.48 18.21 7.61
C VAL A 291 20.99 17.70 8.94
N THR A 292 21.78 18.52 9.64
CA THR A 292 22.25 18.21 11.00
C THR A 292 21.85 19.35 11.93
N PHE A 293 21.08 19.04 12.96
CA PHE A 293 20.52 20.03 13.88
C PHE A 293 20.74 19.62 15.34
N LYS A 294 20.65 20.60 16.24
CA LYS A 294 20.73 20.39 17.68
C LYS A 294 19.31 20.18 18.21
N ARG A 295 19.11 19.05 18.89
CA ARG A 295 17.85 18.67 19.51
C ARG A 295 17.61 19.45 20.79
N SER A 296 16.36 19.47 21.26
CA SER A 296 15.94 20.09 22.53
C SER A 296 16.66 19.46 23.73
N SER A 297 17.01 18.19 23.62
CA SER A 297 17.85 17.46 24.59
C SER A 297 19.32 17.91 24.62
N GLY A 298 19.75 18.80 23.72
CA GLY A 298 21.14 19.24 23.56
C GLY A 298 22.01 18.32 22.70
N SER A 299 21.55 17.09 22.42
CA SER A 299 22.21 16.16 21.49
C SER A 299 22.10 16.62 20.03
N ARG A 300 22.97 16.11 19.15
CA ARG A 300 22.85 16.32 17.69
C ARG A 300 22.11 15.17 17.04
N ALA A 301 21.31 15.47 16.02
CA ALA A 301 20.72 14.49 15.13
C ALA A 301 20.90 14.90 13.67
N SER A 302 20.79 13.92 12.79
CA SER A 302 20.83 14.13 11.34
C SER A 302 19.72 13.35 10.66
N LEU A 303 19.23 13.92 9.56
CA LEU A 303 18.25 13.31 8.66
C LEU A 303 18.49 13.82 7.24
N TYR A 304 17.73 13.29 6.29
CA TYR A 304 17.76 13.74 4.91
C TYR A 304 16.43 14.35 4.52
N VAL A 305 16.47 15.53 3.91
CA VAL A 305 15.32 16.17 3.26
C VAL A 305 15.50 16.01 1.76
N ARG A 306 14.51 15.43 1.06
CA ARG A 306 14.61 15.10 -0.36
C ARG A 306 13.41 15.62 -1.15
N LYS A 307 13.64 16.18 -2.34
CA LYS A 307 12.57 16.51 -3.30
C LYS A 307 11.96 15.25 -3.92
N MET A 308 10.68 15.29 -4.26
CA MET A 308 9.96 14.12 -4.82
C MET A 308 10.03 14.03 -6.35
N VAL A 309 10.54 15.07 -7.00
CA VAL A 309 10.77 15.16 -8.45
C VAL A 309 12.17 15.72 -8.71
N GLN A 310 12.67 15.52 -9.94
CA GLN A 310 13.83 16.26 -10.41
C GLN A 310 13.41 17.70 -10.74
N ASP A 311 14.32 18.64 -10.53
CA ASP A 311 14.18 19.99 -11.09
C ASP A 311 14.28 19.86 -12.62
N GLU A 312 13.32 20.46 -13.34
CA GLU A 312 13.33 20.53 -14.82
C GLU A 312 14.36 21.53 -15.34
#